data_AF-A0A816GB07-F1
#
_entry.id   AF-A0A816GB07-F1
#
_cell.length_a   1.000
_cell.length_b   1.000
_cell.length_c   1.000
_cell.angle_alpha   90.00
_cell.angle_beta   90.00
_cell.angle_gamma   90.00
#
_symmetry.space_group_name_H-M   'P 1'
#
loop_
_entity.id
_entity.type
_entity.pdbx_description
1 polymer ?
#
loop_
_entity_poly.entity_id
_entity_poly.type
_entity_poly.pdbx_seq_one_letter_code
_entity_poly.pdbx_strand_id
1 'polypeptide(L)'
;MSSNANAKIQRKNELYEIGPGFWNVRGRFRMFAQKVDVGTHMSIVRLSDGNFVIFDTVALDDHLKEQINRLTDNGNRIEGVIGTHSFHTRSF
;
A
#
# COMPACT_ATOMS: atom_id res chain seq x y z
N MET A 1 13.26 -15.87 28.54
CA MET A 1 12.37 -16.01 27.37
C MET A 1 12.40 -14.68 26.64
N SER A 2 13.08 -14.64 25.49
CA SER A 2 13.43 -13.42 24.75
C SER A 2 12.18 -12.77 24.15
N SER A 3 11.94 -11.49 24.45
CA SER A 3 10.93 -10.69 23.78
C SER A 3 11.41 -10.37 22.37
N ASN A 4 10.84 -11.03 21.37
CA ASN A 4 11.03 -10.69 19.96
C ASN A 4 10.28 -9.38 19.63
N ALA A 5 10.85 -8.25 19.98
CA ALA A 5 10.44 -6.94 19.50
C ALA A 5 11.33 -6.52 18.31
N ASN A 6 11.34 -7.34 17.25
CA ASN A 6 11.77 -6.86 15.93
C ASN A 6 10.56 -6.17 15.30
N ALA A 7 10.33 -4.91 15.64
CA ALA A 7 9.50 -4.05 14.81
C ALA A 7 10.20 -3.95 13.45
N LYS A 8 9.78 -4.77 12.48
CA LYS A 8 10.26 -4.69 11.09
C LYS A 8 10.01 -3.25 10.63
N ILE A 9 11.08 -2.49 10.44
CA ILE A 9 10.99 -1.15 9.88
C ILE A 9 10.38 -1.30 8.48
N GLN A 10 9.19 -0.73 8.30
CA GLN A 10 8.50 -0.74 7.02
C GLN A 10 9.33 0.03 6.01
N ARG A 11 9.93 -0.66 5.04
CA ARG A 11 10.63 -0.03 3.92
C ARG A 11 9.62 0.66 3.01
N LYS A 12 10.04 1.76 2.38
CA LYS A 12 9.19 2.47 1.43
C LYS A 12 9.01 1.63 0.17
N ASN A 13 7.84 1.75 -0.46
CA ASN A 13 7.44 1.05 -1.68
C ASN A 13 7.46 -0.49 -1.55
N GLU A 14 7.19 -1.00 -0.35
CA GLU A 14 7.04 -2.41 -0.10
C GLU A 14 5.66 -2.69 0.51
N LEU A 15 5.08 -3.82 0.13
CA LEU A 15 3.83 -4.32 0.68
C LEU A 15 4.08 -5.09 2.00
N TYR A 16 3.47 -4.63 3.10
CA TYR A 16 3.60 -5.26 4.41
C TYR A 16 2.25 -5.73 4.93
N GLU A 17 2.13 -7.03 5.20
CA GLU A 17 0.96 -7.57 5.91
C GLU A 17 1.06 -7.19 7.40
N ILE A 18 0.11 -6.40 7.88
CA ILE A 18 0.06 -5.95 9.28
C ILE A 18 -1.01 -6.69 10.10
N GLY A 19 -1.82 -7.51 9.43
CA GLY A 19 -2.80 -8.43 9.99
C GLY A 19 -3.33 -9.34 8.90
N PRO A 20 -4.02 -10.46 9.24
CA PRO A 20 -4.48 -11.41 8.24
C PRO A 20 -5.37 -10.74 7.18
N GLY A 21 -4.92 -10.76 5.92
CA GLY A 21 -5.68 -10.17 4.83
C GLY A 21 -5.63 -8.63 4.77
N PHE A 22 -4.73 -7.99 5.52
CA PHE A 22 -4.58 -6.54 5.53
C PHE A 22 -3.13 -6.15 5.29
N TRP A 23 -2.87 -5.51 4.15
CA TRP A 23 -1.56 -5.02 3.78
C TRP A 23 -1.51 -3.50 3.77
N ASN A 24 -0.37 -2.96 4.18
CA ASN A 24 -0.08 -1.54 4.13
C ASN A 24 1.19 -1.27 3.30
N VAL A 25 1.15 -0.17 2.55
CA VAL A 25 2.25 0.36 1.75
C VAL A 25 2.57 1.76 2.23
N ARG A 26 3.86 2.03 2.43
CA ARG A 26 4.37 3.41 2.59
C ARG A 26 5.04 3.86 1.31
N GLY A 27 4.36 4.71 0.55
CA GLY A 27 4.92 5.41 -0.60
C GLY A 27 5.67 6.68 -0.20
N ARG A 28 6.43 7.24 -1.14
CA ARG A 28 7.04 8.57 -1.03
C ARG A 28 6.03 9.63 -1.47
N PHE A 29 5.90 10.70 -0.70
CA PHE A 29 5.17 11.90 -1.13
C PHE A 29 5.98 13.13 -0.78
N ARG A 30 6.57 13.75 -1.80
CA ARG A 30 7.46 14.88 -1.60
C ARG A 30 6.73 16.21 -1.81
N MET A 31 6.79 17.06 -0.79
CA MET A 31 6.31 18.44 -0.80
C MET A 31 7.47 19.43 -0.86
N PHE A 32 7.16 20.71 -1.06
CA PHE A 32 8.13 21.82 -1.09
C PHE A 32 9.28 21.61 -2.10
N ALA A 33 8.95 21.47 -3.39
CA ALA A 33 9.92 21.24 -4.46
C ALA A 33 10.86 20.05 -4.17
N GLN A 34 10.28 18.96 -3.68
CA GLN A 34 10.94 17.70 -3.33
C GLN A 34 11.82 17.71 -2.06
N LYS A 35 11.85 18.80 -1.29
CA LYS A 35 12.72 18.92 -0.10
C LYS A 35 12.21 18.17 1.11
N VAL A 36 10.92 17.89 1.21
CA VAL A 36 10.30 17.22 2.36
C VAL A 36 9.49 16.03 1.90
N ASP A 37 9.87 14.82 2.31
CA ASP A 37 9.10 13.61 2.06
C ASP A 37 8.22 13.32 3.28
N VAL A 38 6.93 13.63 3.19
CA VAL A 38 5.96 13.37 4.25
C VAL A 38 5.38 11.95 4.18
N GLY A 39 5.71 11.20 3.13
CA GLY A 39 5.16 9.87 2.87
C GLY A 39 3.69 9.89 2.45
N THR A 40 3.24 8.80 1.85
CA THR A 40 1.82 8.54 1.55
C THR A 40 1.52 7.09 1.87
N HIS A 41 0.31 6.79 2.32
CA HIS A 41 -0.08 5.45 2.68
C HIS A 41 -1.14 4.93 1.72
N MET A 42 -1.10 3.62 1.45
CA MET A 42 -2.16 2.89 0.78
C MET A 42 -2.34 1.57 1.51
N SER A 43 -3.59 1.12 1.61
CA SER A 43 -3.92 -0.17 2.21
C SER A 43 -4.64 -1.06 1.22
N ILE A 44 -4.34 -2.35 1.26
CA ILE A 44 -5.01 -3.38 0.45
C ILE A 44 -5.68 -4.31 1.44
N VAL A 45 -6.98 -4.56 1.27
CA VAL A 45 -7.77 -5.37 2.20
C VAL A 45 -8.41 -6.51 1.42
N ARG A 46 -8.20 -7.74 1.88
CA ARG A 46 -8.85 -8.93 1.33
C ARG A 46 -10.27 -9.05 1.91
N LEU A 47 -11.25 -9.17 1.03
CA LEU A 47 -12.64 -9.44 1.36
C LEU A 47 -12.85 -10.94 1.67
N SER A 48 -14.03 -11.28 2.20
CA SER A 48 -14.38 -12.65 2.59
C SER A 48 -14.45 -13.63 1.41
N ASP A 49 -14.76 -13.16 0.20
CA ASP A 49 -14.72 -13.93 -1.05
C ASP A 49 -13.29 -14.07 -1.63
N GLY A 50 -12.33 -13.42 -0.99
CA GLY A 50 -10.93 -13.42 -1.37
C GLY A 50 -10.53 -12.37 -2.41
N ASN A 51 -11.45 -11.53 -2.89
CA ASN A 51 -11.13 -10.34 -3.69
C ASN A 51 -10.58 -9.22 -2.80
N PHE A 52 -10.27 -8.07 -3.39
CA PHE A 52 -9.56 -6.99 -2.73
C PHE A 52 -10.21 -5.63 -2.94
N VAL A 53 -10.16 -4.78 -1.90
CA VAL A 53 -10.43 -3.34 -1.99
C VAL A 53 -9.16 -2.60 -1.62
N ILE A 54 -8.86 -1.54 -2.37
CA ILE A 54 -7.73 -0.66 -2.12
C ILE A 54 -8.24 0.64 -1.51
N PHE A 55 -7.59 1.09 -0.43
CA PHE A 55 -7.79 2.40 0.18
C PHE A 55 -6.58 3.30 -0.10
N ASP A 56 -6.87 4.48 -0.62
CA ASP A 56 -5.93 5.47 -1.14
C ASP A 56 -5.06 4.97 -2.29
N THR A 57 -4.29 5.89 -2.87
CA THR A 57 -3.34 5.57 -3.94
C THR A 57 -1.98 6.14 -3.61
N VAL A 58 -0.95 5.44 -4.07
CA VAL A 58 0.44 5.90 -4.05
C VAL A 58 1.04 5.66 -5.43
N ALA A 59 2.05 6.45 -5.81
CA ALA A 59 2.80 6.13 -7.01
C ALA A 59 3.47 4.76 -6.85
N LEU A 60 3.23 3.87 -7.81
CA LEU A 60 3.80 2.53 -7.83
C LEU A 60 5.12 2.56 -8.62
N ASP A 61 6.19 2.06 -8.01
CA ASP A 61 7.35 1.62 -8.79
C ASP A 61 7.14 0.19 -9.30
N ASP A 62 8.01 -0.27 -10.19
CA ASP A 62 7.87 -1.60 -10.81
C ASP A 62 7.87 -2.72 -9.78
N HIS A 63 8.64 -2.59 -8.70
CA HIS A 63 8.71 -3.58 -7.63
C HIS A 63 7.39 -3.69 -6.87
N LEU A 64 6.85 -2.55 -6.41
CA LEU A 64 5.57 -2.52 -5.70
C LEU A 64 4.43 -2.98 -6.60
N LYS A 65 4.42 -2.56 -7.87
CA LYS A 65 3.42 -2.98 -8.86
C LYS A 65 3.44 -4.50 -9.04
N GLU A 66 4.62 -5.10 -9.14
CA GLU A 66 4.76 -6.56 -9.21
C GLU A 66 4.21 -7.27 -7.97
N GLN A 67 4.46 -6.74 -6.77
CA GLN A 67 3.92 -7.31 -5.54
C GLN A 67 2.39 -7.28 -5.53
N ILE A 68 1.80 -6.15 -5.93
CA ILE A 68 0.34 -5.97 -6.00
C ILE A 68 -0.26 -6.87 -7.08
N ASN A 69 0.36 -6.96 -8.25
CA ASN A 69 -0.10 -7.82 -9.33
C ASN A 69 -0.08 -9.30 -8.92
N ARG A 70 0.96 -9.77 -8.24
CA ARG A 70 1.01 -11.13 -7.72
C ARG A 70 -0.08 -11.40 -6.67
N LEU A 71 -0.40 -10.41 -5.83
CA LEU A 71 -1.43 -10.55 -4.80
C LEU A 71 -2.85 -10.56 -5.40
N THR A 72 -3.09 -9.73 -6.41
CA THR A 72 -4.43 -9.40 -6.91
C THR A 72 -4.79 -10.03 -8.26
N ASP A 73 -4.01 -11.02 -8.71
CA ASP A 73 -4.13 -11.61 -10.05
C ASP A 73 -4.09 -10.53 -11.15
N ASN A 74 -2.97 -9.80 -11.20
CA ASN A 74 -2.76 -8.70 -12.14
C ASN A 74 -3.86 -7.63 -12.10
N GLY A 75 -4.46 -7.42 -10.91
CA GLY A 75 -5.55 -6.48 -10.68
C GLY A 75 -6.96 -7.03 -10.93
N ASN A 76 -7.11 -8.24 -11.49
CA ASN A 76 -8.42 -8.81 -11.82
C ASN A 76 -9.31 -9.03 -10.58
N ARG A 77 -8.71 -9.17 -9.40
CA ARG A 77 -9.43 -9.40 -8.14
C ARG A 77 -9.63 -8.12 -7.34
N ILE A 78 -9.35 -6.94 -7.90
CA ILE A 78 -9.61 -5.66 -7.25
C ILE A 78 -11.05 -5.25 -7.59
N GLU A 79 -11.91 -5.20 -6.58
CA GLU A 79 -13.31 -4.79 -6.76
C GLU A 79 -13.48 -3.27 -6.80
N GLY A 80 -12.54 -2.55 -6.19
CA GLY A 80 -12.60 -1.10 -6.14
C GLY A 80 -11.37 -0.45 -5.52
N VAL A 81 -11.21 0.83 -5.83
CA VAL A 81 -10.21 1.72 -5.27
C VAL A 81 -10.93 2.93 -4.68
N ILE A 82 -10.71 3.17 -3.39
CA ILE A 82 -11.36 4.25 -2.64
C ILE A 82 -10.30 5.28 -2.27
N GLY A 83 -10.31 6.44 -2.94
CA GLY A 83 -9.55 7.60 -2.50
C GLY A 83 -10.22 8.24 -1.29
N THR A 84 -9.56 8.24 -0.13
CA THR A 84 -10.17 8.72 1.12
C THR A 84 -10.17 10.25 1.23
N HIS A 85 -9.27 10.92 0.50
CA HIS A 85 -9.23 12.37 0.38
C HIS A 85 -8.49 12.85 -0.88
N SER A 86 -8.69 14.12 -1.27
CA SER A 86 -8.21 14.69 -2.54
C SER A 86 -6.68 14.66 -2.75
N PHE A 87 -5.87 14.46 -1.70
CA PHE A 87 -4.42 14.27 -1.87
C PHE A 87 -4.04 12.88 -2.44
N HIS A 88 -4.93 11.89 -2.42
CA HIS A 88 -4.71 10.53 -2.91
C HIS A 88 -5.44 10.24 -4.23
N THR A 89 -6.00 11.24 -4.90
CA THR A 89 -6.75 11.06 -6.16
C THR A 89 -5.94 11.40 -7.41
N ARG A 90 -4.62 11.60 -7.28
CA ARG A 90 -3.74 11.99 -8.39
C ARG A 90 -3.07 10.81 -9.12
N SER A 91 -3.25 9.58 -8.63
CA SER A 91 -2.52 8.39 -9.09
C SER A 91 -3.43 7.15 -9.23
N PHE A 92 -4.52 7.29 -9.99
CA PHE A 92 -5.31 6.13 -10.43
C PHE A 92 -4.65 5.44 -11.64
#